data_AF-A0A3B9RNI0-F1
#
_entry.id   AF-A0A3B9RNI0-F1
#
_cell.length_a   1.000
_cell.length_b   1.000
_cell.length_c   1.000
_cell.angle_alpha   90.00
_cell.angle_beta   90.00
_cell.angle_gamma   90.00
#
_symmetry.space_group_name_H-M   'P 1'
#
loop_
_entity.id
_entity.type
_entity.pdbx_description
1 polymer ?
#
loop_
_entity_poly.entity_id
_entity_poly.type
_entity_poly.pdbx_seq_one_letter_code
_entity_poly.pdbx_strand_id
1 'polypeptide(L)'
;MDQMKKAYELLKEWKGDAYVHGLGVLDQVGTIARGFGKRALVVSNTTYMKPVADRVVSYLKEAGVELAGGVIAPDAKPNAPREDVYRLESYILHTKPDCIIAIGGGSSIDACKAANALACLGSKITPEIDHYFGTDVVTNALKETGVSLIPLIAVQTSASSGAHLTKYSNITDPVVGQKKLIVDNALNPTVAMFDYETTVTMPLSVTIDGALDAIAHTFEVFCGAKEGTYEKTKEIAECAINLVAEYSEVLISDPKNVKAREAIGLATDLGGYAIMIGGTSGAHLTSFSLVDIVSHGTACGIMNPYYAV
;
A
#
# COMPACT_ATOMS: atom_id res chain seq x y z
N MET A 1 -26.49 4.53 -10.24
CA MET A 1 -25.87 5.33 -9.16
C MET A 1 -24.42 5.54 -9.58
N ASP A 2 -23.88 6.75 -9.44
CA ASP A 2 -22.47 7.01 -9.80
C ASP A 2 -21.55 6.26 -8.82
N GLN A 3 -20.91 5.18 -9.29
CA GLN A 3 -20.08 4.32 -8.45
C GLN A 3 -18.81 5.03 -7.98
N MET A 4 -18.26 5.96 -8.77
CA MET A 4 -17.08 6.72 -8.36
C MET A 4 -17.41 7.59 -7.15
N LYS A 5 -18.55 8.31 -7.21
CA LYS A 5 -19.04 9.10 -6.08
C LYS A 5 -19.23 8.23 -4.83
N LYS A 6 -19.86 7.06 -4.98
CA LYS A 6 -20.04 6.10 -3.87
C LYS A 6 -18.71 5.63 -3.29
N ALA A 7 -17.71 5.34 -4.13
CA ALA A 7 -16.39 4.94 -3.67
C ALA A 7 -15.70 6.02 -2.83
N TYR A 8 -15.74 7.29 -3.26
CA TYR A 8 -15.24 8.42 -2.47
C TYR A 8 -15.95 8.54 -1.11
N GLU A 9 -17.28 8.38 -1.07
CA GLU A 9 -18.06 8.42 0.16
C GLU A 9 -17.66 7.30 1.13
N LEU A 10 -17.52 6.06 0.63
CA LEU A 10 -17.09 4.90 1.42
C LEU A 10 -15.69 5.06 2.02
N LEU A 11 -14.73 5.53 1.21
CA LEU A 11 -13.35 5.73 1.66
C LEU A 11 -13.26 6.86 2.71
N LYS A 12 -14.03 7.93 2.51
CA LYS A 12 -14.12 9.04 3.48
C LYS A 12 -14.77 8.62 4.79
N GLU A 13 -15.84 7.84 4.75
CA GLU A 13 -16.48 7.27 5.96
C GLU A 13 -15.49 6.43 6.77
N TRP A 14 -14.62 5.69 6.10
CA TRP A 14 -13.67 4.79 6.74
C TRP A 14 -12.43 5.48 7.33
N LYS A 15 -11.71 6.26 6.51
CA LYS A 15 -10.39 6.82 6.88
C LYS A 15 -10.42 8.30 7.26
N GLY A 16 -11.49 9.02 6.91
CA GLY A 16 -11.57 10.47 7.13
C GLY A 16 -10.32 11.19 6.60
N ASP A 17 -9.78 12.09 7.41
CA ASP A 17 -8.63 12.93 7.03
C ASP A 17 -7.28 12.18 7.05
N ALA A 18 -7.24 10.91 7.48
CA ALA A 18 -6.03 10.09 7.44
C ALA A 18 -5.71 9.54 6.04
N TYR A 19 -6.61 9.75 5.06
CA TYR A 19 -6.41 9.36 3.67
C TYR A 19 -6.71 10.51 2.71
N VAL A 20 -5.68 10.96 1.98
CA VAL A 20 -5.79 12.02 0.97
C VAL A 20 -5.74 11.40 -0.42
N HIS A 21 -6.85 11.44 -1.16
CA HIS A 21 -6.93 10.78 -2.46
C HIS A 21 -7.77 11.54 -3.47
N GLY A 22 -7.50 11.28 -4.74
CA GLY A 22 -8.17 11.93 -5.87
C GLY A 22 -7.20 12.26 -6.98
N LEU A 23 -7.57 13.22 -7.84
CA LEU A 23 -6.71 13.74 -8.88
C LEU A 23 -5.99 15.01 -8.41
N GLY A 24 -4.68 15.07 -8.59
CA GLY A 24 -3.88 16.28 -8.34
C GLY A 24 -3.65 16.58 -6.85
N VAL A 25 -3.71 15.58 -5.98
CA VAL A 25 -3.63 15.77 -4.51
C VAL A 25 -2.21 15.72 -3.94
N LEU A 26 -1.18 15.44 -4.77
CA LEU A 26 0.21 15.30 -4.31
C LEU A 26 0.79 16.56 -3.66
N ASP A 27 0.27 17.74 -3.99
CA ASP A 27 0.73 19.03 -3.46
C ASP A 27 0.58 19.15 -1.94
N GLN A 28 -0.35 18.39 -1.35
CA GLN A 28 -0.61 18.38 0.09
C GLN A 28 0.51 17.69 0.91
N VAL A 29 1.37 16.88 0.27
CA VAL A 29 2.40 16.09 0.97
C VAL A 29 3.35 16.95 1.80
N GLY A 30 3.68 18.15 1.31
CA GLY A 30 4.57 19.08 2.00
C GLY A 30 4.00 19.53 3.34
N THR A 31 2.73 19.97 3.33
CA THR A 31 2.00 20.42 4.52
C THR A 31 1.82 19.27 5.52
N ILE A 32 1.48 18.07 5.04
CA ILE A 32 1.31 16.88 5.89
C ILE A 32 2.64 16.51 6.56
N ALA A 33 3.72 16.39 5.79
CA ALA A 33 5.03 16.07 6.32
C ALA A 33 5.52 17.11 7.34
N ARG A 34 5.21 18.39 7.10
CA ARG A 34 5.53 19.48 8.02
C ARG A 34 4.86 19.33 9.39
N GLY A 35 3.67 18.71 9.44
CA GLY A 35 2.98 18.40 10.69
C GLY A 35 3.74 17.41 11.59
N PHE A 36 4.61 16.57 11.01
CA PHE A 36 5.41 15.59 11.75
C PHE A 36 6.83 16.09 12.06
N GLY A 37 7.36 17.05 11.29
CA GLY A 37 8.67 17.63 11.57
C GLY A 37 9.27 18.40 10.41
N LYS A 38 10.60 18.52 10.41
CA LYS A 38 11.36 19.27 9.39
C LYS A 38 12.27 18.37 8.56
N ARG A 39 12.43 17.09 8.90
CA ARG A 39 13.36 16.18 8.24
C ARG A 39 12.63 14.90 7.84
N ALA A 40 12.40 14.71 6.55
CA ALA A 40 11.71 13.54 6.02
C ALA A 40 12.69 12.59 5.32
N LEU A 41 12.67 11.30 5.65
CA LEU A 41 13.33 10.29 4.83
C LEU A 41 12.41 9.96 3.66
N VAL A 42 12.77 10.37 2.45
CA VAL A 42 12.03 10.05 1.23
C VAL A 42 12.60 8.78 0.61
N VAL A 43 11.75 7.77 0.44
CA VAL A 43 12.08 6.48 -0.17
C VAL A 43 11.34 6.37 -1.50
N SER A 44 12.06 6.21 -2.61
CA SER A 44 11.44 6.06 -3.94
C SER A 44 12.39 5.45 -4.98
N ASN A 45 11.81 4.84 -6.01
CA ASN A 45 12.53 4.47 -7.22
C ASN A 45 12.83 5.72 -8.06
N THR A 46 14.11 6.05 -8.27
CA THR A 46 14.49 7.25 -9.05
C THR A 46 14.61 7.00 -10.56
N THR A 47 14.07 5.88 -11.07
CA THR A 47 13.92 5.61 -12.50
C THR A 47 12.54 6.06 -12.98
N TYR A 48 11.56 5.15 -13.08
CA TYR A 48 10.22 5.46 -13.60
C TYR A 48 9.37 6.31 -12.64
N MET A 49 9.66 6.32 -11.34
CA MET A 49 8.97 7.19 -10.36
C MET A 49 9.66 8.54 -10.15
N LYS A 50 10.76 8.83 -10.87
CA LYS A 50 11.49 10.10 -10.74
C LYS A 50 10.57 11.34 -10.85
N PRO A 51 9.64 11.43 -11.82
CA PRO A 51 8.78 12.62 -11.92
C PRO A 51 7.91 12.85 -10.69
N VAL A 52 7.36 11.77 -10.11
CA VAL A 52 6.53 11.84 -8.89
C VAL A 52 7.42 12.19 -7.68
N ALA A 53 8.58 11.54 -7.57
CA ALA A 53 9.52 11.79 -6.48
C ALA A 53 10.04 13.24 -6.50
N ASP A 54 10.39 13.78 -7.67
CA ASP A 54 10.82 15.17 -7.84
C ASP A 54 9.72 16.16 -7.42
N ARG A 55 8.46 15.91 -7.79
CA ARG A 55 7.30 16.72 -7.35
C ARG A 55 7.16 16.71 -5.83
N VAL A 56 7.20 15.53 -5.21
CA VAL A 56 7.11 15.39 -3.74
C VAL A 56 8.26 16.15 -3.07
N VAL A 57 9.49 16.02 -3.56
CA VAL A 57 10.65 16.77 -3.03
C VAL A 57 10.46 18.28 -3.17
N SER A 58 9.88 18.77 -4.27
CA SER A 58 9.56 20.19 -4.45
C SER A 58 8.58 20.68 -3.39
N TYR A 59 7.46 19.96 -3.20
CA TYR A 59 6.45 20.33 -2.21
C TYR A 59 6.98 20.29 -0.77
N LEU A 60 7.86 19.33 -0.46
CA LEU A 60 8.55 19.29 0.83
C LEU A 60 9.43 20.52 1.04
N LYS A 61 10.21 20.90 0.02
CA LYS A 61 11.08 22.07 0.06
C LYS A 61 10.27 23.36 0.26
N GLU A 62 9.15 23.52 -0.45
CA GLU A 62 8.24 24.65 -0.31
C GLU A 62 7.64 24.74 1.10
N ALA A 63 7.34 23.60 1.72
CA ALA A 63 6.87 23.50 3.10
C ALA A 63 8.00 23.63 4.16
N GLY A 64 9.25 23.82 3.76
CA GLY A 64 10.39 23.91 4.66
C GLY A 64 10.72 22.59 5.37
N VAL A 65 10.50 21.46 4.67
CA VAL A 65 10.89 20.11 5.06
C VAL A 65 12.09 19.66 4.22
N GLU A 66 13.18 19.30 4.89
CA GLU A 66 14.43 18.85 4.29
C GLU A 66 14.47 17.33 4.15
N LEU A 67 15.25 16.84 3.19
CA LEU A 67 15.50 15.40 3.05
C LEU A 67 16.48 14.94 4.13
N ALA A 68 16.05 13.98 4.95
CA ALA A 68 16.92 13.31 5.89
C ALA A 68 17.99 12.52 5.12
N GLY A 69 19.26 12.89 5.31
CA GLY A 69 20.39 12.34 4.54
C GLY A 69 20.70 13.08 3.23
N GLY A 70 19.94 14.12 2.88
CA GLY A 70 20.19 14.99 1.73
C GLY A 70 19.91 14.37 0.36
N VAL A 71 19.40 13.14 0.32
CA VAL A 71 19.10 12.38 -0.91
C VAL A 71 17.81 11.57 -0.77
N ILE A 72 17.24 11.15 -1.90
CA ILE A 72 16.18 10.15 -1.93
C ILE A 72 16.81 8.77 -1.73
N ALA A 73 16.35 8.03 -0.72
CA ALA A 73 16.77 6.66 -0.51
C ALA A 73 16.14 5.74 -1.58
N PRO A 74 16.90 4.80 -2.17
CA PRO A 74 16.34 3.84 -3.11
C PRO A 74 15.23 3.01 -2.46
N ASP A 75 14.15 2.76 -3.18
CA ASP A 75 13.07 1.89 -2.69
C ASP A 75 13.41 0.40 -2.76
N ALA A 76 12.47 -0.45 -2.35
CA ALA A 76 12.62 -1.89 -2.42
C ALA A 76 12.33 -2.41 -3.84
N LYS A 77 13.00 -3.51 -4.21
CA LYS A 77 12.70 -4.25 -5.43
C LYS A 77 11.30 -4.88 -5.38
N PRO A 78 10.77 -5.34 -6.53
CA PRO A 78 9.52 -6.11 -6.56
C PRO A 78 9.52 -7.26 -5.55
N ASN A 79 8.38 -7.46 -4.90
CA ASN A 79 8.15 -8.43 -3.81
C ASN A 79 8.87 -8.12 -2.49
N ALA A 80 9.40 -6.90 -2.29
CA ALA A 80 9.98 -6.44 -1.03
C ALA A 80 10.97 -7.46 -0.42
N PRO A 81 12.12 -7.70 -1.07
CA PRO A 81 13.13 -8.62 -0.55
C PRO A 81 13.58 -8.21 0.86
N ARG A 82 13.83 -9.20 1.71
CA ARG A 82 14.30 -9.00 3.08
C ARG A 82 15.51 -8.07 3.16
N GLU A 83 16.44 -8.17 2.22
CA GLU A 83 17.66 -7.36 2.17
C GLU A 83 17.37 -5.87 1.98
N ASP A 84 16.29 -5.53 1.27
CA ASP A 84 15.86 -4.15 1.10
C ASP A 84 15.27 -3.58 2.40
N VAL A 85 14.64 -4.41 3.24
CA VAL A 85 14.18 -4.00 4.58
C VAL A 85 15.36 -3.57 5.45
N TYR A 86 16.40 -4.39 5.55
CA TYR A 86 17.61 -4.05 6.32
C TYR A 86 18.34 -2.82 5.77
N ARG A 87 18.38 -2.66 4.44
CA ARG A 87 18.94 -1.46 3.83
C ARG A 87 18.15 -0.20 4.22
N LEU A 88 16.82 -0.25 4.14
CA LEU A 88 15.95 0.87 4.52
C LEU A 88 16.01 1.15 6.03
N GLU A 89 16.10 0.13 6.86
CA GLU A 89 16.33 0.25 8.31
C GLU A 89 17.63 1.03 8.58
N SER A 90 18.72 0.70 7.88
CA SER A 90 19.98 1.43 7.98
C SER A 90 19.84 2.92 7.61
N TYR A 91 19.11 3.25 6.54
CA TYR A 91 18.78 4.65 6.21
C TYR A 91 18.05 5.35 7.36
N ILE A 92 17.05 4.70 7.97
CA ILE A 92 16.29 5.25 9.10
C ILE A 92 17.20 5.50 10.30
N LEU A 93 18.02 4.52 10.69
CA LEU A 93 18.92 4.60 11.85
C LEU A 93 19.99 5.69 11.70
N HIS A 94 20.58 5.84 10.52
CA HIS A 94 21.63 6.82 10.27
C HIS A 94 21.10 8.24 10.06
N THR A 95 19.94 8.39 9.42
CA THR A 95 19.40 9.71 9.10
C THR A 95 18.52 10.27 10.21
N LYS A 96 17.91 9.42 11.04
CA LYS A 96 17.01 9.78 12.16
C LYS A 96 15.96 10.81 11.71
N PRO A 97 15.07 10.44 10.77
CA PRO A 97 14.06 11.35 10.25
C PRO A 97 12.94 11.58 11.27
N ASP A 98 12.23 12.70 11.13
CA ASP A 98 11.01 12.99 11.88
C ASP A 98 9.81 12.22 11.30
N CYS A 99 9.82 11.96 9.99
CA CYS A 99 8.85 11.13 9.29
C CYS A 99 9.47 10.39 8.09
N ILE A 100 8.85 9.28 7.70
CA ILE A 100 9.22 8.51 6.50
C ILE A 100 8.15 8.78 5.43
N ILE A 101 8.58 9.04 4.20
CA ILE A 101 7.71 9.20 3.03
C ILE A 101 8.05 8.09 2.04
N ALA A 102 7.18 7.10 1.93
CA ALA A 102 7.34 5.99 0.99
C ALA A 102 6.56 6.29 -0.30
N ILE A 103 7.27 6.50 -1.41
CA ILE A 103 6.68 6.79 -2.72
C ILE A 103 6.87 5.58 -3.62
N GLY A 104 5.79 4.85 -3.90
CA GLY A 104 5.88 3.64 -4.72
C GLY A 104 4.61 2.80 -4.72
N GLY A 105 4.77 1.54 -5.12
CA GLY A 105 3.72 0.53 -5.02
C GLY A 105 3.82 -0.27 -3.72
N GLY A 106 3.10 -1.39 -3.66
CA GLY A 106 3.00 -2.22 -2.45
C GLY A 106 4.34 -2.68 -1.90
N SER A 107 5.28 -3.11 -2.76
CA SER A 107 6.60 -3.57 -2.32
C SER A 107 7.40 -2.49 -1.58
N SER A 108 7.43 -1.27 -2.11
CA SER A 108 8.16 -0.16 -1.51
C SER A 108 7.55 0.26 -0.17
N ILE A 109 6.21 0.29 -0.09
CA ILE A 109 5.47 0.66 1.13
C ILE A 109 5.61 -0.42 2.22
N ASP A 110 5.43 -1.70 1.88
CA ASP A 110 5.58 -2.81 2.82
C ASP A 110 7.01 -2.89 3.36
N ALA A 111 8.02 -2.72 2.50
CA ALA A 111 9.41 -2.67 2.96
C ALA A 111 9.66 -1.50 3.94
N CYS A 112 9.07 -0.33 3.71
CA CYS A 112 9.17 0.80 4.65
C CYS A 112 8.47 0.54 5.99
N LYS A 113 7.31 -0.13 5.99
CA LYS A 113 6.62 -0.53 7.22
C LYS A 113 7.50 -1.45 8.07
N ALA A 114 8.01 -2.51 7.46
CA ALA A 114 8.90 -3.47 8.13
C ALA A 114 10.20 -2.81 8.60
N ALA A 115 10.82 -1.96 7.77
CA ALA A 115 12.07 -1.27 8.11
C ALA A 115 11.88 -0.30 9.28
N ASN A 116 10.73 0.38 9.36
CA ASN A 116 10.39 1.26 10.46
C ASN A 116 10.22 0.48 11.78
N ALA A 117 9.48 -0.63 11.75
CA ALA A 117 9.37 -1.51 12.92
C ALA A 117 10.74 -2.02 13.38
N LEU A 118 11.56 -2.48 12.44
CA LEU A 118 12.89 -2.99 12.72
C LEU A 118 13.82 -1.89 13.27
N ALA A 119 13.81 -0.69 12.69
CA ALA A 119 14.66 0.41 13.16
C ALA A 119 14.29 0.87 14.59
N CYS A 120 12.99 0.84 14.93
CA CYS A 120 12.52 1.26 16.26
C CYS A 120 12.70 0.18 17.34
N LEU A 121 12.52 -1.10 16.98
CA LEU A 121 12.52 -2.23 17.94
C LEU A 121 13.82 -3.04 17.92
N GLY A 122 14.62 -2.94 16.86
CA GLY A 122 15.78 -3.78 16.59
C GLY A 122 16.80 -3.83 17.72
N SER A 123 17.15 -2.66 18.26
CA SER A 123 18.08 -2.55 19.38
C SER A 123 17.48 -2.88 20.75
N LYS A 124 16.15 -3.08 20.82
CA LYS A 124 15.40 -3.28 22.08
C LYS A 124 14.95 -4.72 22.25
N ILE A 125 14.56 -5.38 21.16
CA ILE A 125 14.05 -6.76 21.13
C ILE A 125 15.03 -7.64 20.36
N THR A 126 15.13 -7.44 19.05
CA THR A 126 16.06 -8.19 18.19
C THR A 126 16.25 -7.50 16.84
N PRO A 127 17.47 -7.48 16.28
CA PRO A 127 17.74 -6.97 14.94
C PRO A 127 17.26 -7.92 13.84
N GLU A 128 16.66 -9.07 14.17
CA GLU A 128 16.19 -10.04 13.18
C GLU A 128 14.74 -9.78 12.77
N ILE A 129 14.50 -9.45 11.48
CA ILE A 129 13.15 -9.20 10.98
C ILE A 129 12.23 -10.41 11.11
N ASP A 130 12.81 -11.62 11.09
CA ASP A 130 12.10 -12.89 11.21
C ASP A 130 11.26 -12.97 12.50
N HIS A 131 11.67 -12.28 13.56
CA HIS A 131 10.94 -12.23 14.82
C HIS A 131 9.59 -11.52 14.70
N TYR A 132 9.46 -10.54 13.80
CA TYR A 132 8.28 -9.67 13.72
C TYR A 132 7.19 -10.23 12.78
N PHE A 133 7.43 -11.36 12.11
CA PHE A 133 6.38 -12.04 11.33
C PHE A 133 5.30 -12.65 12.22
N GLY A 134 4.06 -12.61 11.74
CA GLY A 134 2.88 -13.04 12.48
C GLY A 134 1.96 -11.88 12.84
N THR A 135 1.06 -12.13 13.80
CA THR A 135 -0.02 -11.21 14.17
C THR A 135 0.27 -10.53 15.50
N ASP A 136 0.11 -9.21 15.54
CA ASP A 136 0.25 -8.35 16.74
C ASP A 136 1.63 -8.39 17.44
N VAL A 137 2.65 -8.98 16.80
CA VAL A 137 4.01 -9.08 17.37
C VAL A 137 4.65 -7.70 17.55
N VAL A 138 4.50 -6.82 16.56
CA VAL A 138 5.06 -5.46 16.60
C VAL A 138 4.34 -4.63 17.65
N THR A 139 3.01 -4.66 17.70
CA THR A 139 2.20 -3.97 18.72
C THR A 139 2.58 -4.41 20.13
N ASN A 140 2.79 -5.71 20.36
CA ASN A 140 3.19 -6.21 21.67
C ASN A 140 4.61 -5.75 22.05
N ALA A 141 5.56 -5.80 21.11
CA ALA A 141 6.92 -5.30 21.30
C ALA A 141 6.96 -3.79 21.59
N LEU A 142 6.12 -2.98 20.92
CA LEU A 142 6.00 -1.54 21.18
C LEU A 142 5.47 -1.27 22.60
N LYS A 143 4.47 -2.03 23.05
CA LYS A 143 3.94 -1.92 24.42
C LYS A 143 4.99 -2.30 25.47
N GLU A 144 5.74 -3.38 25.23
CA GLU A 144 6.77 -3.85 26.16
C GLU A 144 7.93 -2.86 26.30
N THR A 145 8.39 -2.30 25.18
CA THR A 145 9.57 -1.42 25.15
C THR A 145 9.25 0.04 25.42
N GLY A 146 7.98 0.44 25.26
CA GLY A 146 7.53 1.83 25.39
C GLY A 146 7.98 2.75 24.25
N VAL A 147 8.51 2.21 23.15
CA VAL A 147 8.88 3.01 21.97
C VAL A 147 7.70 3.18 21.02
N SER A 148 7.79 4.16 20.12
CA SER A 148 6.81 4.38 19.06
C SER A 148 7.48 4.33 17.69
N LEU A 149 6.73 3.91 16.68
CA LEU A 149 7.21 3.95 15.30
C LEU A 149 7.30 5.38 14.79
N ILE A 150 8.20 5.62 13.84
CA ILE A 150 8.29 6.91 13.15
C ILE A 150 7.04 7.09 12.29
N PRO A 151 6.41 8.28 12.25
CA PRO A 151 5.29 8.55 11.35
C PRO A 151 5.61 8.19 9.90
N LEU A 152 4.74 7.39 9.28
CA LEU A 152 4.88 6.94 7.89
C LEU A 152 3.79 7.57 7.03
N ILE A 153 4.21 8.33 6.01
CA ILE A 153 3.35 8.85 4.95
C ILE A 153 3.52 7.92 3.73
N ALA A 154 2.48 7.16 3.41
CA ALA A 154 2.49 6.26 2.26
C ALA A 154 1.90 6.96 1.02
N VAL A 155 2.74 7.27 0.05
CA VAL A 155 2.36 7.86 -1.24
C VAL A 155 2.25 6.74 -2.27
N GLN A 156 1.03 6.23 -2.46
CA GLN A 156 0.73 5.21 -3.44
C GLN A 156 0.84 5.78 -4.84
N THR A 157 1.47 5.01 -5.73
CA THR A 157 1.63 5.36 -7.16
C THR A 157 1.12 4.27 -8.11
N SER A 158 0.50 3.22 -7.55
CA SER A 158 0.04 2.05 -8.29
C SER A 158 -1.36 1.67 -7.89
N ALA A 159 -2.30 1.61 -8.83
CA ALA A 159 -3.60 0.98 -8.58
C ALA A 159 -3.40 -0.54 -8.54
N SER A 160 -3.20 -1.10 -7.34
CA SER A 160 -2.86 -2.52 -7.12
C SER A 160 -3.17 -2.93 -5.65
N SER A 161 -2.16 -3.25 -4.84
CA SER A 161 -2.31 -3.99 -3.58
C SER A 161 -3.01 -3.27 -2.41
N GLY A 162 -3.33 -1.99 -2.52
CA GLY A 162 -3.89 -1.21 -1.40
C GLY A 162 -2.98 -1.05 -0.19
N ALA A 163 -1.68 -1.35 -0.29
CA ALA A 163 -0.74 -1.40 0.85
C ALA A 163 -0.71 -0.10 1.68
N HIS A 164 -0.89 1.06 1.04
CA HIS A 164 -0.97 2.35 1.73
C HIS A 164 -2.12 2.44 2.76
N LEU A 165 -3.13 1.57 2.70
CA LEU A 165 -4.30 1.61 3.58
C LEU A 165 -4.32 0.52 4.66
N THR A 166 -3.35 -0.40 4.65
CA THR A 166 -3.47 -1.68 5.35
C THR A 166 -2.41 -1.92 6.44
N LYS A 167 -2.75 -2.83 7.36
CA LYS A 167 -1.91 -3.34 8.46
C LYS A 167 -0.91 -4.42 8.04
N TYR A 168 -0.93 -4.78 6.76
CA TYR A 168 -0.10 -5.84 6.21
C TYR A 168 1.26 -5.31 5.79
N SER A 169 2.29 -6.11 6.00
CA SER A 169 3.62 -5.89 5.43
C SER A 169 4.17 -7.22 4.94
N ASN A 170 4.21 -7.38 3.62
CA ASN A 170 4.66 -8.61 2.98
C ASN A 170 6.13 -8.55 2.60
N ILE A 171 6.96 -9.42 3.16
CA ILE A 171 8.40 -9.45 2.91
C ILE A 171 8.79 -10.81 2.35
N THR A 172 9.52 -10.82 1.23
CA THR A 172 10.01 -12.07 0.64
C THR A 172 11.40 -12.40 1.18
N ASP A 173 11.57 -13.65 1.64
CA ASP A 173 12.89 -14.25 1.84
C ASP A 173 13.32 -14.91 0.52
N PRO A 174 14.25 -14.30 -0.24
CA PRO A 174 14.64 -14.80 -1.55
C PRO A 174 15.42 -16.11 -1.47
N VAL A 175 16.01 -16.46 -0.32
CA VAL A 175 16.81 -17.69 -0.17
C VAL A 175 15.92 -18.92 -0.16
N VAL A 176 14.80 -18.85 0.55
CA VAL A 176 13.82 -19.96 0.63
C VAL A 176 12.65 -19.79 -0.35
N GLY A 177 12.60 -18.68 -1.09
CA GLY A 177 11.52 -18.39 -2.04
C GLY A 177 10.17 -18.18 -1.39
N GLN A 178 10.13 -17.75 -0.12
CA GLN A 178 8.90 -17.66 0.66
C GLN A 178 8.54 -16.21 0.98
N LYS A 179 7.28 -15.84 0.75
CA LYS A 179 6.69 -14.58 1.21
C LYS A 179 6.20 -14.76 2.65
N LYS A 180 6.75 -13.97 3.57
CA LYS A 180 6.38 -13.92 5.00
C LYS A 180 5.59 -12.63 5.25
N LEU A 181 4.69 -12.67 6.25
CA LEU A 181 3.72 -11.62 6.48
C LEU A 181 3.80 -11.11 7.92
N ILE A 182 3.81 -9.79 8.07
CA ILE A 182 3.46 -9.12 9.33
C ILE A 182 2.02 -8.63 9.21
N VAL A 183 1.18 -8.97 10.21
CA VAL A 183 -0.21 -8.53 10.30
C VAL A 183 -0.37 -7.73 11.60
N ASP A 184 -0.24 -6.41 11.53
CA ASP A 184 -0.18 -5.62 12.76
C ASP A 184 -0.70 -4.20 12.57
N ASN A 185 -1.67 -3.79 13.40
CA ASN A 185 -2.28 -2.46 13.31
C ASN A 185 -1.28 -1.32 13.55
N ALA A 186 -0.16 -1.56 14.22
CA ALA A 186 0.91 -0.58 14.38
C ALA A 186 1.57 -0.20 13.04
N LEU A 187 1.48 -1.07 12.02
CA LEU A 187 2.07 -0.83 10.70
C LEU A 187 1.17 -0.06 9.74
N ASN A 188 -0.06 0.27 10.14
CA ASN A 188 -0.91 1.14 9.34
C ASN A 188 -0.17 2.47 9.11
N PRO A 189 -0.03 2.94 7.85
CA PRO A 189 0.58 4.24 7.60
C PRO A 189 -0.16 5.34 8.37
N THR A 190 0.60 6.26 8.93
CA THR A 190 0.06 7.37 9.73
C THR A 190 -0.81 8.27 8.85
N VAL A 191 -0.37 8.52 7.62
CA VAL A 191 -1.16 9.16 6.57
C VAL A 191 -0.96 8.38 5.28
N ALA A 192 -2.04 8.15 4.58
CA ALA A 192 -2.02 7.58 3.24
C ALA A 192 -2.33 8.66 2.21
N MET A 193 -1.72 8.58 1.03
CA MET A 193 -2.01 9.46 -0.08
C MET A 193 -1.99 8.70 -1.40
N PHE A 194 -2.98 8.97 -2.26
CA PHE A 194 -3.00 8.41 -3.61
C PHE A 194 -3.54 9.43 -4.61
N ASP A 195 -2.65 9.98 -5.42
CA ASP A 195 -3.02 10.76 -6.59
C ASP A 195 -3.18 9.82 -7.78
N TYR A 196 -4.42 9.60 -8.21
CA TYR A 196 -4.71 8.63 -9.27
C TYR A 196 -4.10 9.03 -10.62
N GLU A 197 -3.72 10.30 -10.82
CA GLU A 197 -3.01 10.74 -12.02
C GLU A 197 -1.64 10.07 -12.16
N THR A 198 -1.00 9.70 -11.04
CA THR A 198 0.29 8.98 -11.05
C THR A 198 0.20 7.61 -11.73
N THR A 199 -1.01 7.05 -11.83
CA THR A 199 -1.23 5.75 -12.47
C THR A 199 -1.27 5.83 -13.99
N VAL A 200 -1.39 7.02 -14.60
CA VAL A 200 -1.44 7.20 -16.06
C VAL A 200 -0.18 6.65 -16.75
N THR A 201 0.96 6.70 -16.07
CA THR A 201 2.23 6.16 -16.58
C THR A 201 2.42 4.66 -16.32
N MET A 202 1.51 4.00 -15.61
CA MET A 202 1.62 2.56 -15.35
C MET A 202 1.38 1.74 -16.62
N PRO A 203 2.14 0.66 -16.84
CA PRO A 203 1.83 -0.32 -17.87
C PRO A 203 0.41 -0.87 -17.68
N LEU A 204 -0.31 -1.07 -18.79
CA LEU A 204 -1.68 -1.60 -18.77
C LEU A 204 -1.77 -2.95 -18.02
N SER A 205 -0.79 -3.84 -18.20
CA SER A 205 -0.76 -5.15 -17.53
C SER A 205 -0.78 -5.03 -16.01
N VAL A 206 -0.04 -4.08 -15.43
CA VAL A 206 -0.01 -3.84 -13.98
C VAL A 206 -1.35 -3.30 -13.48
N THR A 207 -2.07 -2.55 -14.32
CA THR A 207 -3.39 -2.02 -13.99
C THR A 207 -4.47 -3.09 -14.06
N ILE A 208 -4.40 -3.98 -15.05
CA ILE A 208 -5.28 -5.14 -15.12
C ILE A 208 -5.04 -6.07 -13.92
N ASP A 209 -3.77 -6.30 -13.56
CA ASP A 209 -3.44 -7.03 -12.34
C ASP A 209 -4.09 -6.40 -11.10
N GLY A 210 -3.95 -5.08 -10.93
CA GLY A 210 -4.57 -4.38 -9.80
C GLY A 210 -6.10 -4.45 -9.81
N ALA A 211 -6.73 -4.38 -10.98
CA ALA A 211 -8.18 -4.50 -11.11
C ALA A 211 -8.68 -5.91 -10.71
N LEU A 212 -7.97 -6.97 -11.12
CA LEU A 212 -8.26 -8.35 -10.70
C LEU A 212 -8.04 -8.54 -9.20
N ASP A 213 -6.99 -7.94 -8.66
CA ASP A 213 -6.67 -7.96 -7.23
C ASP A 213 -7.76 -7.24 -6.41
N ALA A 214 -8.26 -6.09 -6.89
CA ALA A 214 -9.37 -5.37 -6.28
C ALA A 214 -10.66 -6.20 -6.22
N ILE A 215 -10.98 -6.90 -7.31
CA ILE A 215 -12.10 -7.85 -7.33
C ILE A 215 -11.86 -8.96 -6.32
N ALA A 216 -10.66 -9.56 -6.29
CA ALA A 216 -10.34 -10.63 -5.36
C ALA A 216 -10.43 -10.21 -3.89
N HIS A 217 -9.80 -9.10 -3.53
CA HIS A 217 -9.89 -8.50 -2.19
C HIS A 217 -11.33 -8.32 -1.73
N THR A 218 -12.15 -7.68 -2.54
CA THR A 218 -13.52 -7.35 -2.13
C THR A 218 -14.46 -8.56 -2.16
N PHE A 219 -14.33 -9.41 -3.17
CA PHE A 219 -15.16 -10.61 -3.33
C PHE A 219 -14.88 -11.64 -2.23
N GLU A 220 -13.61 -11.96 -1.96
CA GLU A 220 -13.27 -12.96 -0.95
C GLU A 220 -13.68 -12.52 0.46
N VAL A 221 -13.51 -11.24 0.79
CA VAL A 221 -13.96 -10.69 2.06
C VAL A 221 -15.48 -10.73 2.18
N PHE A 222 -16.21 -10.42 1.10
CA PHE A 222 -17.67 -10.53 1.09
C PHE A 222 -18.15 -11.97 1.28
N CYS A 223 -17.56 -12.93 0.57
CA CYS A 223 -17.88 -14.35 0.72
C CYS A 223 -17.58 -14.89 2.12
N GLY A 224 -16.52 -14.38 2.76
CA GLY A 224 -16.15 -14.70 4.14
C GLY A 224 -16.84 -13.84 5.22
N ALA A 225 -17.76 -12.95 4.84
CA ALA A 225 -18.32 -11.97 5.75
C ALA A 225 -19.18 -12.61 6.86
N LYS A 226 -19.04 -12.09 8.08
CA LYS A 226 -19.90 -12.43 9.20
C LYS A 226 -21.15 -11.54 9.21
N GLU A 227 -22.20 -11.95 9.91
CA GLU A 227 -23.47 -11.23 10.01
C GLU A 227 -23.30 -9.72 10.27
N GLY A 228 -22.47 -9.34 11.25
CA GLY A 228 -22.23 -7.92 11.60
C GLY A 228 -21.44 -7.10 10.56
N THR A 229 -20.81 -7.75 9.58
CA THR A 229 -20.00 -7.10 8.54
C THR A 229 -20.59 -7.28 7.13
N TYR A 230 -21.65 -8.08 6.99
CA TYR A 230 -22.19 -8.51 5.70
C TYR A 230 -22.61 -7.33 4.82
N GLU A 231 -23.44 -6.42 5.33
CA GLU A 231 -23.93 -5.29 4.52
C GLU A 231 -22.81 -4.35 4.06
N LYS A 232 -21.84 -4.05 4.93
CA LYS A 232 -20.73 -3.16 4.57
C LYS A 232 -19.79 -3.82 3.55
N THR A 233 -19.46 -5.11 3.72
CA THR A 233 -18.61 -5.84 2.78
C THR A 233 -19.30 -6.03 1.42
N LYS A 234 -20.60 -6.29 1.40
CA LYS A 234 -21.42 -6.31 0.19
C LYS A 234 -21.39 -4.97 -0.53
N GLU A 235 -21.61 -3.89 0.20
CA GLU A 235 -21.62 -2.53 -0.35
C GLU A 235 -20.30 -2.17 -1.03
N ILE A 236 -19.18 -2.50 -0.37
CA ILE A 236 -17.82 -2.29 -0.89
C ILE A 236 -17.57 -3.15 -2.13
N ALA A 237 -17.92 -4.45 -2.09
CA ALA A 237 -17.72 -5.37 -3.20
C ALA A 237 -18.53 -5.00 -4.43
N GLU A 238 -19.82 -4.68 -4.26
CA GLU A 238 -20.63 -4.19 -5.36
C GLU A 238 -20.03 -2.93 -5.99
N CYS A 239 -19.60 -1.96 -5.18
CA CYS A 239 -19.01 -0.72 -5.69
C CYS A 239 -17.72 -0.98 -6.49
N ALA A 240 -16.77 -1.70 -5.91
CA ALA A 240 -15.47 -1.98 -6.53
C ALA A 240 -15.60 -2.82 -7.81
N ILE A 241 -16.41 -3.88 -7.78
CA ILE A 241 -16.61 -4.76 -8.94
C ILE A 241 -17.29 -4.01 -10.09
N ASN A 242 -18.28 -3.15 -9.79
CA ASN A 242 -18.92 -2.32 -10.82
C ASN A 242 -17.94 -1.33 -11.45
N LEU A 243 -17.08 -0.67 -10.66
CA LEU A 243 -16.03 0.22 -11.18
C LEU A 243 -15.08 -0.53 -12.11
N VAL A 244 -14.62 -1.72 -11.71
CA VAL A 244 -13.74 -2.53 -12.55
C VAL A 244 -14.44 -2.96 -13.84
N ALA A 245 -15.66 -3.47 -13.76
CA ALA A 245 -16.42 -3.93 -14.92
C ALA A 245 -16.71 -2.79 -15.91
N GLU A 246 -17.05 -1.59 -15.43
CA GLU A 246 -17.38 -0.44 -16.28
C GLU A 246 -16.14 0.15 -16.98
N TYR A 247 -14.99 0.20 -16.30
CA TYR A 247 -13.82 0.95 -16.79
C TYR A 247 -12.69 0.10 -17.37
N SER A 248 -12.73 -1.22 -17.24
CA SER A 248 -11.67 -2.09 -17.79
C SER A 248 -11.58 -2.03 -19.32
N GLU A 249 -12.70 -2.08 -20.04
CA GLU A 249 -12.70 -1.96 -21.51
C GLU A 249 -12.21 -0.59 -21.99
N VAL A 250 -12.55 0.47 -21.24
CA VAL A 250 -12.07 1.83 -21.50
C VAL A 250 -10.54 1.89 -21.34
N LEU A 251 -9.97 1.28 -20.29
CA LEU A 251 -8.52 1.23 -20.11
C LEU A 251 -7.80 0.40 -21.16
N ILE A 252 -8.40 -0.70 -21.62
CA ILE A 252 -7.80 -1.53 -22.67
C ILE A 252 -7.73 -0.75 -24.00
N SER A 253 -8.76 0.04 -24.30
CA SER A 253 -8.82 0.85 -25.52
C SER A 253 -8.02 2.16 -25.43
N ASP A 254 -8.02 2.81 -24.28
CA ASP A 254 -7.25 4.02 -23.97
C ASP A 254 -6.57 3.91 -22.59
N PRO A 255 -5.34 3.34 -22.54
CA PRO A 255 -4.61 3.17 -21.30
C PRO A 255 -4.25 4.47 -20.57
N LYS A 256 -4.42 5.64 -21.21
CA LYS A 256 -4.12 6.94 -20.59
C LYS A 256 -5.39 7.68 -20.15
N ASN A 257 -6.56 7.04 -20.26
CA ASN A 257 -7.82 7.63 -19.86
C ASN A 257 -7.84 7.93 -18.34
N VAL A 258 -7.74 9.21 -17.98
CA VAL A 258 -7.63 9.64 -16.57
C VAL A 258 -8.82 9.20 -15.72
N LYS A 259 -10.05 9.27 -16.28
CA LYS A 259 -11.25 8.86 -15.56
C LYS A 259 -11.25 7.35 -15.27
N ALA A 260 -10.84 6.54 -16.24
CA ALA A 260 -10.76 5.10 -16.04
C ALA A 260 -9.62 4.71 -15.07
N ARG A 261 -8.51 5.44 -15.10
CA ARG A 261 -7.42 5.33 -14.10
C ARG A 261 -7.89 5.64 -12.68
N GLU A 262 -8.64 6.73 -12.51
CA GLU A 262 -9.28 7.10 -11.25
C GLU A 262 -10.26 6.02 -10.76
N ALA A 263 -11.11 5.51 -11.64
CA ALA A 263 -12.07 4.45 -11.30
C ALA A 263 -11.39 3.16 -10.81
N ILE A 264 -10.34 2.70 -11.49
CA ILE A 264 -9.58 1.53 -11.05
C ILE A 264 -8.78 1.81 -9.77
N GLY A 265 -8.23 3.02 -9.62
CA GLY A 265 -7.61 3.46 -8.36
C GLY A 265 -8.56 3.35 -7.18
N LEU A 266 -9.77 3.91 -7.30
CA LEU A 266 -10.84 3.80 -6.32
C LEU A 266 -11.21 2.34 -6.03
N ALA A 267 -11.33 1.50 -7.06
CA ALA A 267 -11.61 0.08 -6.88
C ALA A 267 -10.52 -0.63 -6.06
N THR A 268 -9.24 -0.32 -6.31
CA THR A 268 -8.12 -0.89 -5.55
C THR A 268 -8.08 -0.42 -4.10
N ASP A 269 -8.49 0.81 -3.83
CA ASP A 269 -8.60 1.33 -2.46
C ASP A 269 -9.75 0.69 -1.70
N LEU A 270 -10.88 0.45 -2.37
CA LEU A 270 -11.98 -0.33 -1.82
C LEU A 270 -11.58 -1.78 -1.54
N GLY A 271 -10.70 -2.36 -2.37
CA GLY A 271 -10.02 -3.62 -2.07
C GLY A 271 -9.21 -3.56 -0.77
N GLY A 272 -8.39 -2.52 -0.62
CA GLY A 272 -7.66 -2.23 0.62
C GLY A 272 -8.58 -2.06 1.84
N TYR A 273 -9.75 -1.44 1.66
CA TYR A 273 -10.77 -1.33 2.69
C TYR A 273 -11.35 -2.69 3.08
N ALA A 274 -11.77 -3.49 2.09
CA ALA A 274 -12.33 -4.80 2.35
C ALA A 274 -11.39 -5.68 3.19
N ILE A 275 -10.10 -5.74 2.84
CA ILE A 275 -9.12 -6.56 3.58
C ILE A 275 -8.75 -6.01 4.97
N MET A 276 -9.25 -4.83 5.32
CA MET A 276 -9.18 -4.31 6.68
C MET A 276 -10.41 -4.68 7.53
N ILE A 277 -11.53 -5.02 6.89
CA ILE A 277 -12.72 -5.58 7.56
C ILE A 277 -12.56 -7.09 7.77
N GLY A 278 -12.12 -7.81 6.74
CA GLY A 278 -11.93 -9.27 6.75
C GLY A 278 -10.58 -9.67 6.15
N GLY A 279 -10.24 -10.96 6.21
CA GLY A 279 -9.07 -11.49 5.52
C GLY A 279 -9.43 -12.03 4.14
N THR A 280 -8.43 -12.14 3.27
CA THR A 280 -8.56 -12.90 2.01
C THR A 280 -8.54 -14.41 2.29
N SER A 281 -8.84 -15.21 1.28
CA SER A 281 -9.11 -16.64 1.39
C SER A 281 -8.34 -17.45 0.34
N GLY A 282 -8.95 -18.51 -0.21
CA GLY A 282 -8.29 -19.53 -1.01
C GLY A 282 -7.60 -19.02 -2.29
N ALA A 283 -8.17 -18.02 -2.98
CA ALA A 283 -7.56 -17.50 -4.21
C ALA A 283 -6.26 -16.76 -3.90
N HIS A 284 -6.25 -15.89 -2.88
CA HIS A 284 -5.03 -15.23 -2.42
C HIS A 284 -3.99 -16.24 -1.89
N LEU A 285 -4.40 -17.21 -1.06
CA LEU A 285 -3.46 -18.20 -0.53
C LEU A 285 -2.82 -19.03 -1.65
N THR A 286 -3.58 -19.38 -2.68
CA THR A 286 -3.07 -20.13 -3.84
C THR A 286 -2.14 -19.28 -4.71
N SER A 287 -2.40 -17.98 -4.82
CA SER A 287 -1.56 -17.07 -5.61
C SER A 287 -0.09 -17.06 -5.16
N PHE A 288 0.18 -17.35 -3.87
CA PHE A 288 1.54 -17.42 -3.34
C PHE A 288 2.35 -18.58 -3.93
N SER A 289 1.68 -19.64 -4.37
CA SER A 289 2.30 -20.78 -5.06
C SER A 289 2.52 -20.54 -6.56
N LEU A 290 2.04 -19.41 -7.10
CA LEU A 290 2.10 -19.06 -8.52
C LEU A 290 3.00 -17.85 -8.81
N VAL A 291 3.73 -17.37 -7.80
CA VAL A 291 4.54 -16.13 -7.85
C VAL A 291 5.66 -16.16 -8.90
N ASP A 292 6.08 -17.35 -9.33
CA ASP A 292 7.10 -17.60 -10.35
C ASP A 292 6.52 -17.82 -11.76
N ILE A 293 5.18 -17.89 -11.90
CA ILE A 293 4.48 -18.18 -13.16
C ILE A 293 3.73 -16.96 -13.68
N VAL A 294 2.97 -16.28 -12.81
CA VAL A 294 2.12 -15.13 -13.14
C VAL A 294 2.17 -14.09 -12.02
N SER A 295 1.78 -12.86 -12.32
CA SER A 295 1.62 -11.80 -11.33
C SER A 295 0.50 -12.12 -10.33
N HIS A 296 0.61 -11.57 -9.12
CA HIS A 296 -0.31 -11.85 -7.99
C HIS A 296 -1.78 -11.60 -8.34
N GLY A 297 -2.11 -10.41 -8.87
CA GLY A 297 -3.48 -10.07 -9.23
C GLY A 297 -4.07 -10.97 -10.31
N THR A 298 -3.28 -11.31 -11.34
CA THR A 298 -3.66 -12.31 -12.34
C THR A 298 -3.90 -13.69 -11.72
N ALA A 299 -3.01 -14.16 -10.83
CA ALA A 299 -3.21 -15.42 -10.13
C ALA A 299 -4.51 -15.43 -9.30
N CYS A 300 -4.77 -14.38 -8.53
CA CYS A 300 -6.02 -14.22 -7.78
C CYS A 300 -7.24 -14.23 -8.73
N GLY A 301 -7.19 -13.49 -9.83
CA GLY A 301 -8.25 -13.43 -10.83
C GLY A 301 -8.57 -14.77 -11.49
N ILE A 302 -7.55 -15.58 -11.80
CA ILE A 302 -7.71 -16.93 -12.35
C ILE A 302 -8.31 -17.88 -11.32
N MET A 303 -7.87 -17.80 -10.06
CA MET A 303 -8.27 -18.73 -9.01
C MET A 303 -9.65 -18.43 -8.41
N ASN A 304 -10.06 -17.15 -8.39
CA ASN A 304 -11.30 -16.71 -7.76
C ASN A 304 -12.55 -17.51 -8.17
N PRO A 305 -12.82 -17.75 -9.47
CA PRO A 305 -13.98 -18.54 -9.89
C PRO A 305 -14.04 -19.95 -9.30
N TYR A 306 -12.89 -20.56 -8.98
CA TYR A 306 -12.81 -21.90 -8.41
C TYR A 306 -13.06 -21.93 -6.89
N TYR A 307 -12.94 -20.79 -6.22
CA TYR A 307 -13.23 -20.63 -4.79
C TYR A 307 -14.61 -20.00 -4.51
N ALA A 308 -15.32 -19.59 -5.56
CA ALA A 308 -16.66 -19.02 -5.49
C ALA A 308 -17.80 -20.07 -5.41
N VAL A 309 -17.47 -21.35 -5.54
CA VAL A 309 -18.40 -22.50 -5.58
C VAL A 309 -18.59 -23.16 -4.22
#